data_AF-A0A0W1AC32-F1
#
_entry.id   AF-A0A0W1AC32-F1
#
_cell.length_a   1.000
_cell.length_b   1.000
_cell.length_c   1.000
_cell.angle_alpha   90.00
_cell.angle_beta   90.00
_cell.angle_gamma   90.00
#
_symmetry.space_group_name_H-M   'P 1'
#
loop_
_entity.id
_entity.type
_entity.pdbx_description
1 polymer ?
#
loop_
_entity_poly.entity_id
_entity_poly.type
_entity_poly.pdbx_seq_one_letter_code
_entity_poly.pdbx_strand_id
1 'polypeptide(L)' 'MSTALNVGKGLLKLVWGLFKITLLVADAAINISGNNKKTPRYNELDAIELFHKAAINPKDYEDATRHQ' A
#
# COMPACT_ATOMS: atom_id res chain seq x y z
N MET A 1 6.36 -44.88 -14.26
CA MET A 1 5.81 -43.82 -13.37
C MET A 1 4.33 -43.66 -13.67
N SER A 2 3.47 -43.70 -12.65
CA SER A 2 2.01 -43.65 -12.86
C SER A 2 1.53 -42.23 -13.22
N THR A 3 0.73 -42.10 -14.27
CA THR A 3 0.21 -40.83 -14.80
C THR A 3 -0.53 -40.00 -13.74
N ALA A 4 -1.24 -40.67 -12.82
CA ALA A 4 -1.93 -40.03 -11.70
C ALA A 4 -0.95 -39.29 -10.74
N LEU A 5 0.26 -39.82 -10.57
CA LEU A 5 1.29 -39.22 -9.71
C LEU A 5 1.86 -37.93 -10.32
N ASN A 6 1.98 -37.88 -11.66
CA ASN A 6 2.44 -36.69 -12.37
C ASN A 6 1.37 -35.60 -12.41
N VAL A 7 0.10 -35.96 -12.60
CA VAL A 7 -1.03 -35.02 -12.54
C VAL A 7 -1.16 -34.43 -11.13
N GLY A 8 -1.06 -35.26 -10.09
CA GLY A 8 -1.07 -34.79 -8.70
C GLY A 8 0.06 -33.81 -8.37
N LYS A 9 1.29 -34.08 -8.85
CA LYS A 9 2.43 -33.16 -8.70
C LYS A 9 2.24 -31.84 -9.46
N GLY A 10 1.62 -31.89 -10.64
CA GLY A 10 1.30 -30.70 -11.43
C GLY A 10 0.29 -29.80 -10.74
N LEU A 11 -0.80 -30.40 -10.22
CA LEU A 11 -1.83 -29.70 -9.48
C LEU A 11 -1.27 -29.06 -8.19
N LEU A 12 -0.44 -29.79 -7.46
CA LEU A 12 0.19 -29.30 -6.23
C LEU A 12 1.09 -28.09 -6.50
N LYS A 13 1.86 -28.10 -7.60
CA LYS A 13 2.69 -26.95 -8.00
C LYS A 13 1.86 -25.73 -8.36
N LEU A 14 0.73 -25.91 -9.04
CA LEU A 14 -0.19 -24.82 -9.39
C LEU A 14 -0.79 -24.19 -8.13
N VAL A 15 -1.31 -25.00 -7.22
CA VAL A 15 -1.87 -24.53 -5.94
C VAL A 15 -0.80 -23.79 -5.13
N TRP A 16 0.42 -24.33 -5.06
CA TRP A 16 1.52 -23.69 -4.36
C TRP A 16 1.95 -22.35 -4.99
N GLY A 17 1.95 -22.27 -6.32
CA GLY A 17 2.22 -21.03 -7.05
C GLY A 17 1.17 -19.96 -6.76
N LEU A 18 -0.11 -20.32 -6.81
CA LEU A 18 -1.22 -19.42 -6.47
C LEU A 18 -1.15 -18.98 -5.01
N PHE A 19 -0.85 -19.88 -4.08
CA PHE A 19 -0.69 -19.55 -2.66
C PHE A 19 0.38 -18.49 -2.41
N LYS A 20 1.54 -18.60 -3.10
CA LYS A 20 2.60 -17.59 -3.02
C LYS A 20 2.16 -16.22 -3.54
N ILE A 21 1.42 -16.20 -4.65
CA ILE A 21 0.90 -14.94 -5.22
C ILE A 21 -0.08 -14.30 -4.23
N THR A 22 -0.98 -15.08 -3.64
CA THR A 22 -1.92 -14.59 -2.62
C THR A 22 -1.18 -14.04 -1.40
N LEU A 23 -0.12 -14.70 -0.93
CA LEU A 23 0.72 -14.20 0.16
C LEU A 23 1.42 -12.88 -0.20
N LEU A 24 1.97 -12.76 -1.41
CA LEU A 24 2.59 -11.53 -1.89
C LEU A 24 1.58 -10.38 -1.96
N VAL A 25 0.38 -10.64 -2.47
CA VAL A 25 -0.71 -9.66 -2.56
C VAL A 25 -1.21 -9.28 -1.16
N ALA A 26 -1.31 -10.23 -0.24
CA ALA A 26 -1.68 -9.95 1.15
C ALA A 26 -0.62 -9.11 1.87
N ASP A 27 0.66 -9.43 1.71
CA ASP A 27 1.77 -8.65 2.28
C ASP A 27 1.82 -7.23 1.70
N ALA A 28 1.65 -7.10 0.38
CA ALA A 28 1.54 -5.80 -0.28
C ALA A 28 0.30 -5.04 0.19
N ALA A 29 -0.85 -5.69 0.33
CA ALA A 29 -2.07 -5.07 0.82
C ALA A 29 -1.94 -4.63 2.28
N ILE A 30 -1.27 -5.41 3.14
CA ILE A 30 -0.98 -5.03 4.53
C ILE A 30 0.03 -3.87 4.58
N ASN A 31 1.07 -3.87 3.75
CA ASN A 31 2.01 -2.75 3.66
C ASN A 31 1.35 -1.47 3.11
N ILE A 32 0.44 -1.60 2.13
CA ILE A 32 -0.29 -0.46 1.55
C ILE A 32 -1.39 0.03 2.51
N SER A 33 -2.08 -0.87 3.22
CA SER A 33 -3.14 -0.55 4.20
C SER A 33 -2.55 -0.03 5.53
N GLY A 34 -1.37 -0.52 5.93
CA GLY A 34 -0.57 0.02 7.01
C GLY A 34 0.04 1.38 6.67
N ASN A 35 0.21 1.67 5.38
CA ASN A 35 0.43 3.01 4.84
C ASN A 35 -0.91 3.77 4.69
N ASN A 36 -1.78 3.61 5.68
CA ASN A 36 -2.79 4.59 6.02
C ASN A 36 -2.02 5.87 6.26
N LYS A 37 -1.96 6.68 5.21
CA LYS A 37 -1.21 7.92 5.11
C LYS A 37 -1.41 8.67 6.42
N LYS A 38 -0.39 8.64 7.30
CA LYS A 38 -0.07 9.84 8.03
C LYS A 38 0.19 10.84 6.90
N THR A 39 -0.82 11.62 6.54
CA THR A 39 -0.58 12.92 5.94
C THR A 39 0.59 13.47 6.72
N PRO A 40 1.74 13.77 6.08
CA PRO A 40 2.81 14.45 6.79
C PRO A 40 2.13 15.67 7.40
N ARG A 41 1.98 15.67 8.73
CA ARG A 41 1.29 16.72 9.44
C ARG A 41 2.26 17.88 9.35
N TYR A 42 2.14 18.64 8.26
CA TYR A 42 3.01 19.76 7.99
C TYR A 42 2.86 20.72 9.16
N ASN A 43 3.97 21.17 9.70
CA ASN A 43 3.95 22.26 10.64
C ASN A 43 3.32 23.47 9.92
N GLU A 44 2.51 24.28 10.59
CA GLU A 44 1.75 25.36 9.91
C GLU A 44 2.64 26.29 9.06
N LEU A 45 3.86 26.56 9.55
CA LEU A 45 4.84 27.37 8.83
C LEU A 45 5.31 26.71 7.53
N ASP A 46 5.53 25.39 7.54
CA ASP A 46 5.91 24.62 6.36
C ASP A 46 4.73 24.47 5.39
N ALA A 47 3.50 24.35 5.90
CA ALA A 47 2.30 24.28 5.09
C ALA A 47 2.07 25.58 4.31
N ILE A 48 2.29 26.75 4.92
CA ILE A 48 2.21 28.07 4.26
C ILE A 48 3.26 28.18 3.15
N GLU A 49 4.50 27.77 3.40
CA GLU A 49 5.57 27.82 2.40
C GLU A 49 5.30 26.88 1.22
N LEU A 50 4.83 25.66 1.51
CA LEU A 50 4.52 24.65 0.49
C LEU A 50 3.27 25.02 -0.32
N PHE A 51 2.28 25.67 0.29
CA PHE A 51 1.09 26.16 -0.42
C PHE A 51 1.45 27.29 -1.38
N HIS A 52 2.29 28.25 -0.96
CA HIS A 52 2.80 29.30 -1.86
C HIS A 52 3.61 28.72 -3.03
N LYS A 53 4.31 27.60 -2.81
CA LYS A 53 5.04 26.86 -3.86
C LYS A 53 4.14 25.95 -4.71
N ALA A 54 2.82 25.93 -4.49
CA ALA A 54 1.86 25.02 -5.11
C ALA A 54 2.22 23.52 -4.97
N ALA A 55 2.99 23.18 -3.93
CA ALA A 55 3.49 21.82 -3.69
C ALA A 55 2.50 20.97 -2.88
N ILE A 56 1.49 21.58 -2.25
CA ILE A 56 0.42 20.91 -1.50
C ILE A 56 -0.96 21.37 -1.99
N ASN A 57 -1.96 20.50 -1.80
CA ASN A 57 -3.34 20.79 -2.15
C ASN A 57 -3.96 21.73 -1.10
N PRO A 58 -4.83 22.70 -1.48
CA PRO A 58 -5.55 23.54 -0.53
C PRO A 58 -6.25 22.80 0.62
N LYS A 59 -6.68 21.55 0.41
CA LYS A 59 -7.27 20.72 1.50
C LYS A 59 -6.23 20.34 2.57
N ASP A 60 -5.00 20.06 2.17
CA ASP A 60 -3.91 19.70 3.10
C ASP A 60 -3.43 20.94 3.87
N TYR A 61 -3.48 22.11 3.24
CA TYR A 61 -3.23 23.39 3.90
C TYR A 61 -4.30 23.72 4.96
N GLU A 62 -5.58 23.58 4.61
CA GLU A 62 -6.69 23.85 5.52
C GLU A 62 -6.64 22.94 6.75
N ASP A 63 -6.34 21.66 6.58
CA ASP A 63 -6.21 20.69 7.67
C ASP A 63 -5.01 21.01 8.60
N ALA A 64 -3.91 21.54 8.05
CA ALA A 64 -2.76 21.98 8.84
C ALA A 64 -3.07 23.22 9.69
N THR A 65 -3.87 24.17 9.18
CA THR A 65 -4.20 25.44 9.87
C THR A 65 -5.45 25.40 10.76
N ARG A 66 -6.25 24.33 10.71
CA ARG A 66 -7.49 24.18 11.51
C ARG A 66 -7.25 23.78 12.97
N HIS A 67 -6.02 23.53 13.37
CA HIS A 67 -5.67 23.06 14.71
C HIS A 67 -5.27 24.17 15.71
N GLN A 68 -5.50 25.45 15.37
CA GLN A 68 -5.39 26.58 16.32
C GLN A 68 -6.67 26.82 17.13
#